data_AF-A0A1M2VEZ8-F1
#
_entry.id   AF-A0A1M2VEZ8-F1
#
_cell.length_a   1.000
_cell.length_b   1.000
_cell.length_c   1.000
_cell.angle_alpha   90.00
_cell.angle_beta   90.00
_cell.angle_gamma   90.00
#
_symmetry.space_group_name_H-M   'P 1'
#
loop_
_entity.id
_entity.type
_entity.pdbx_description
1 polymer ?
#
loop_
_entity_poly.entity_id
_entity_poly.type
_entity_poly.pdbx_seq_one_letter_code
_entity_poly.pdbx_strand_id
1 'polypeptide(L)'
;MRELAEKRIRTSYPYFTPRNDWEVLYLSNAPYSGSEAGLYERLDRLLAMEIEDTGSYELVMKDAKETLDELLDWTGLKPSPGDPEVFVRPLPGSKYSIRLFSGNAESKDYCLDFVLTSTGEPVNSPFKFDLFTLPHPDAPVGSAPIMRMSPLECSFGIPQHKIEPGAEKFLLHDGQHCLLRRPGHRDVRFTVPIRRRPKPTAKKTPVDADILDFPQYID
;
A
#
# COMPACT_ATOMS: atom_id res chain seq x y z
N MET A 1 -12.27 -0.88 -1.70
CA MET A 1 -12.22 -0.51 -0.26
C MET A 1 -12.65 -1.64 0.68
N ARG A 2 -13.61 -2.45 0.27
CA ARG A 2 -14.28 -3.48 1.08
C ARG A 2 -13.38 -4.40 1.90
N GLU A 3 -12.40 -5.07 1.29
CA GLU A 3 -11.55 -6.03 2.03
C GLU A 3 -10.73 -5.36 3.17
N LEU A 4 -10.46 -4.04 3.10
CA LEU A 4 -9.65 -3.26 4.04
C LEU A 4 -10.51 -2.96 5.23
N ALA A 5 -11.73 -2.49 4.93
CA ALA A 5 -12.75 -2.24 5.90
C ALA A 5 -13.00 -3.51 6.71
N GLU A 6 -13.21 -4.64 6.03
CA GLU A 6 -13.39 -5.93 6.70
C GLU A 6 -12.15 -6.38 7.48
N LYS A 7 -10.93 -6.22 6.95
CA LYS A 7 -9.69 -6.57 7.67
C LYS A 7 -9.49 -5.72 8.92
N ARG A 8 -9.76 -4.40 8.84
CA ARG A 8 -9.73 -3.48 9.98
C ARG A 8 -10.78 -3.87 11.02
N ILE A 9 -12.01 -4.14 10.59
CA ILE A 9 -13.08 -4.56 11.49
C ILE A 9 -12.73 -5.88 12.18
N ARG A 10 -12.25 -6.89 11.45
CA ARG A 10 -11.82 -8.17 12.07
C ARG A 10 -10.70 -7.98 13.09
N THR A 11 -9.84 -6.99 12.89
CA THR A 11 -8.71 -6.70 13.80
C THR A 11 -9.19 -5.95 15.04
N SER A 12 -10.04 -4.93 14.86
CA SER A 12 -10.50 -4.05 15.95
C SER A 12 -11.72 -4.61 16.71
N TYR A 13 -12.58 -5.37 16.04
CA TYR A 13 -13.86 -5.89 16.51
C TYR A 13 -14.02 -7.38 16.11
N PRO A 14 -13.16 -8.30 16.58
CA PRO A 14 -13.15 -9.70 16.14
C PRO A 14 -14.45 -10.46 16.45
N TYR A 15 -15.25 -9.97 17.41
CA TYR A 15 -16.54 -10.52 17.83
C TYR A 15 -17.73 -9.96 17.03
N PHE A 16 -17.51 -8.93 16.21
CA PHE A 16 -18.59 -8.19 15.56
C PHE A 16 -18.74 -8.60 14.10
N THR A 17 -19.99 -8.85 13.69
CA THR A 17 -20.34 -9.08 12.28
C THR A 17 -21.22 -7.91 11.80
N PRO A 18 -20.72 -7.06 10.88
CA PRO A 18 -21.53 -6.00 10.28
C PRO A 18 -22.76 -6.55 9.57
N ARG A 19 -23.89 -5.82 9.69
CA ARG A 19 -25.19 -6.21 9.11
C ARG A 19 -25.39 -5.69 7.69
N ASN A 20 -24.66 -4.65 7.31
CA ASN A 20 -24.82 -3.96 6.02
C ASN A 20 -23.54 -3.18 5.64
N ASP A 21 -23.52 -2.69 4.39
CA ASP A 21 -22.38 -1.96 3.82
C ASP A 21 -22.10 -0.64 4.55
N TRP A 22 -23.12 0.04 5.08
CA TRP A 22 -22.93 1.25 5.86
C TRP A 22 -22.15 0.98 7.16
N GLU A 23 -22.46 -0.10 7.88
CA GLU A 23 -21.71 -0.49 9.09
C GLU A 23 -20.26 -0.88 8.77
N VAL A 24 -20.03 -1.57 7.64
CA VAL A 24 -18.69 -1.91 7.17
C VAL A 24 -17.89 -0.64 6.90
N LEU A 25 -18.49 0.33 6.20
CA LEU A 25 -17.85 1.60 5.90
C LEU A 25 -17.59 2.41 7.18
N TYR A 26 -18.59 2.55 8.05
CA TYR A 26 -18.51 3.35 9.26
C TYR A 26 -17.42 2.84 10.21
N LEU A 27 -17.46 1.55 10.56
CA LEU A 27 -16.50 0.96 11.51
C LEU A 27 -15.07 0.91 10.97
N SER A 28 -14.89 0.95 9.65
CA SER A 28 -13.55 1.01 9.04
C SER A 28 -12.86 2.37 9.17
N ASN A 29 -13.66 3.44 9.35
CA ASN A 29 -13.22 4.82 9.38
C ASN A 29 -13.25 5.43 10.79
N ALA A 30 -14.21 5.03 11.63
CA ALA A 30 -14.40 5.59 12.96
C ALA A 30 -14.18 4.54 14.06
N PRO A 31 -13.04 4.59 14.80
CA PRO A 31 -12.81 3.68 15.90
C PRO A 31 -13.81 3.93 17.05
N TYR A 32 -14.57 2.89 17.40
CA TYR A 32 -15.37 2.78 18.60
C TYR A 32 -14.56 2.25 19.78
N SER A 33 -14.70 2.90 20.95
CA SER A 33 -14.01 2.56 22.20
C SER A 33 -14.95 2.20 23.36
N GLY A 34 -16.25 2.01 23.10
CA GLY A 34 -17.23 1.62 24.12
C GLY A 34 -17.34 0.11 24.32
N SER A 35 -18.36 -0.33 25.07
CA SER A 35 -18.57 -1.76 25.34
C SER A 35 -19.11 -2.50 24.11
N GLU A 36 -18.71 -3.76 23.97
CA GLU A 36 -19.20 -4.67 22.91
C GLU A 36 -20.74 -4.69 22.83
N ALA A 37 -21.41 -4.81 23.98
CA ALA A 37 -22.87 -4.85 24.05
C ALA A 37 -23.55 -3.57 23.54
N GLY A 38 -22.86 -2.42 23.57
CA GLY A 38 -23.40 -1.12 23.14
C GLY A 38 -23.15 -0.78 21.67
N LEU A 39 -22.40 -1.63 20.93
CA LEU A 39 -21.98 -1.31 19.57
C LEU A 39 -23.16 -1.32 18.59
N TYR A 40 -24.00 -2.36 18.60
CA TYR A 40 -25.18 -2.43 17.73
C TYR A 40 -26.16 -1.28 17.99
N GLU A 41 -26.47 -1.00 19.25
CA GLU A 41 -27.40 0.10 19.61
C GLU A 41 -26.86 1.46 19.15
N ARG A 42 -25.55 1.68 19.26
CA ARG A 42 -24.91 2.90 18.75
C ARG A 42 -24.98 2.99 17.23
N LEU A 43 -24.69 1.90 16.52
CA LEU A 43 -24.78 1.87 15.06
C LEU A 43 -26.21 2.11 14.58
N ASP A 44 -27.21 1.54 15.25
CA ASP A 44 -28.63 1.78 14.94
C ASP A 44 -28.99 3.27 15.09
N ARG A 45 -28.52 3.91 16.16
CA ARG A 45 -28.76 5.35 16.40
C ARG A 45 -28.09 6.22 15.35
N LEU A 46 -26.84 5.92 15.01
CA LEU A 46 -26.09 6.68 14.02
C LEU A 46 -26.65 6.49 12.61
N LEU A 47 -27.04 5.27 12.25
CA LEU A 47 -27.70 4.99 10.99
C LEU A 47 -29.03 5.74 10.89
N ALA A 48 -29.82 5.79 11.97
CA ALA A 48 -31.06 6.56 12.00
C ALA A 48 -30.83 8.06 11.73
N MET A 49 -29.78 8.65 12.31
CA MET A 49 -29.40 10.05 12.03
C MET A 49 -29.01 10.25 10.56
N GLU A 50 -28.20 9.35 10.00
CA GLU A 50 -27.77 9.45 8.59
C GLU A 50 -28.95 9.34 7.62
N ILE A 51 -29.93 8.47 7.94
CA ILE A 51 -31.16 8.32 7.17
C ILE A 51 -32.00 9.59 7.24
N GLU A 52 -32.08 10.23 8.41
CA GLU A 52 -32.80 11.49 8.59
C GLU A 52 -32.16 12.61 7.77
N ASP A 53 -30.83 12.73 7.81
CA ASP A 53 -30.06 13.74 7.07
C ASP A 53 -30.12 13.53 5.55
N THR A 54 -30.00 12.28 5.10
CA THR A 54 -30.03 11.91 3.67
C THR A 54 -31.46 11.85 3.11
N GLY A 55 -32.44 11.59 3.98
CA GLY A 55 -33.85 11.39 3.63
C GLY A 55 -34.19 10.02 3.01
N SER A 56 -33.23 9.07 2.95
CA SER A 56 -33.47 7.75 2.37
C SER A 56 -32.48 6.70 2.83
N TYR A 57 -33.00 5.59 3.38
CA TYR A 57 -32.23 4.39 3.68
C TYR A 57 -31.55 3.79 2.45
N GLU A 58 -32.25 3.75 1.32
CA GLU A 58 -31.72 3.16 0.08
C GLU A 58 -30.54 3.95 -0.46
N LEU A 59 -30.57 5.29 -0.36
CA LEU A 59 -29.45 6.14 -0.76
C LEU A 59 -28.24 5.95 0.15
N VAL A 60 -28.44 5.89 1.47
CA VAL A 60 -27.37 5.61 2.43
C VAL A 60 -26.68 4.27 2.15
N MET A 61 -27.46 3.21 1.88
CA MET A 61 -26.90 1.89 1.56
C MET A 61 -26.19 1.87 0.21
N LYS A 62 -26.76 2.55 -0.80
CA LYS A 62 -26.16 2.64 -2.13
C LYS A 62 -24.83 3.38 -2.09
N ASP A 63 -24.77 4.52 -1.41
CA ASP A 63 -23.54 5.34 -1.29
C ASP A 63 -22.45 4.59 -0.54
N ALA A 64 -22.81 3.91 0.56
CA ALA A 64 -21.87 3.07 1.29
C ALA A 64 -21.33 1.92 0.43
N LYS A 65 -22.20 1.28 -0.36
CA LYS A 65 -21.80 0.23 -1.30
C LYS A 65 -20.87 0.76 -2.38
N GLU A 66 -21.21 1.87 -3.03
CA GLU A 66 -20.40 2.49 -4.08
C GLU A 66 -19.01 2.87 -3.56
N THR A 67 -18.95 3.46 -2.36
CA THR A 67 -17.68 3.79 -1.68
C THR A 67 -16.85 2.55 -1.34
N LEU A 68 -17.48 1.47 -0.86
CA LEU A 68 -16.76 0.22 -0.55
C LEU A 68 -16.26 -0.51 -1.79
N ASP A 69 -17.05 -0.44 -2.87
CA ASP A 69 -16.76 -1.04 -4.16
C ASP A 69 -15.78 -0.17 -4.98
N GLU A 70 -15.53 1.08 -4.57
CA GLU A 70 -14.47 1.92 -5.11
C GLU A 70 -13.10 1.23 -4.95
N LEU A 71 -12.37 1.16 -6.06
CA LEU A 71 -11.00 0.65 -6.14
C LEU A 71 -10.07 1.60 -5.38
N LEU A 72 -9.99 1.46 -4.06
CA LEU A 72 -8.97 2.18 -3.32
C LEU A 72 -7.60 1.67 -3.74
N ASP A 73 -6.66 2.59 -3.79
CA ASP A 73 -5.25 2.26 -3.84
C ASP A 73 -4.83 1.61 -2.51
N TRP A 74 -4.63 0.29 -2.51
CA TRP A 74 -4.18 -0.49 -1.34
C TRP A 74 -2.70 -0.31 -1.03
N THR A 75 -2.02 0.52 -1.80
CA THR A 75 -0.59 0.74 -1.65
C THR A 75 -0.28 1.19 -0.25
N GLY A 76 0.57 0.41 0.40
CA GLY A 76 1.09 0.71 1.72
C GLY A 76 0.39 0.00 2.88
N LEU A 77 -0.65 -0.79 2.63
CA LEU A 77 -1.20 -1.67 3.66
C LEU A 77 -0.19 -2.78 3.98
N LYS A 78 0.23 -2.87 5.25
CA LYS A 78 1.15 -3.94 5.69
C LYS A 78 0.47 -5.31 5.56
N PRO A 79 1.21 -6.35 5.15
CA PRO A 79 0.66 -7.69 5.03
C PRO A 79 0.40 -8.31 6.40
N SER A 80 -0.63 -9.15 6.48
CA SER A 80 -0.87 -10.06 7.59
C SER A 80 -0.13 -11.38 7.39
N PRO A 81 0.11 -12.15 8.46
CA PRO A 81 0.66 -13.50 8.34
C PRO A 81 -0.20 -14.36 7.40
N GLY A 82 0.42 -14.94 6.38
CA GLY A 82 -0.25 -15.77 5.37
C GLY A 82 -0.74 -15.02 4.12
N ASP A 83 -0.65 -13.69 4.08
CA ASP A 83 -0.97 -12.93 2.87
C ASP A 83 -0.03 -13.37 1.72
N PRO A 84 -0.56 -13.55 0.49
CA PRO A 84 0.24 -13.96 -0.66
C PRO A 84 1.16 -12.81 -1.11
N GLU A 85 2.13 -13.12 -1.99
CA GLU A 85 3.04 -12.14 -2.60
C GLU A 85 3.88 -11.32 -1.60
N VAL A 86 4.15 -11.89 -0.43
CA VAL A 86 5.08 -11.34 0.56
C VAL A 86 6.43 -12.03 0.41
N PHE A 87 7.47 -11.25 0.13
CA PHE A 87 8.83 -11.75 -0.05
C PHE A 87 9.74 -11.18 1.03
N VAL A 88 10.34 -12.05 1.84
CA VAL A 88 11.27 -11.64 2.91
C VAL A 88 12.68 -12.14 2.57
N ARG A 89 13.67 -11.24 2.64
CA ARG A 89 15.08 -11.56 2.40
C ARG A 89 15.97 -10.96 3.49
N PRO A 90 16.81 -11.78 4.17
CA PRO A 90 17.71 -11.31 5.20
C PRO A 90 18.80 -10.39 4.64
N LEU A 91 19.11 -9.32 5.37
CA LEU A 91 20.24 -8.46 5.03
C LEU A 91 21.54 -9.10 5.53
N PRO A 92 22.57 -9.25 4.67
CA PRO A 92 23.85 -9.82 5.08
C PRO A 92 24.48 -9.05 6.25
N GLY A 93 24.92 -9.78 7.27
CA GLY A 93 25.53 -9.19 8.48
C GLY A 93 24.56 -8.30 9.28
N SER A 94 23.27 -8.61 9.27
CA SER A 94 22.23 -7.88 10.01
C SER A 94 21.27 -8.83 10.69
N LYS A 95 20.64 -8.36 11.78
CA LYS A 95 19.47 -9.04 12.37
C LYS A 95 18.16 -8.70 11.65
N TYR A 96 18.19 -7.79 10.68
CA TYR A 96 17.01 -7.33 9.95
C TYR A 96 16.91 -7.95 8.55
N SER A 97 15.69 -8.03 8.06
CA SER A 97 15.37 -8.44 6.69
C SER A 97 14.66 -7.30 5.96
N ILE A 98 14.77 -7.30 4.63
CA ILE A 98 13.84 -6.55 3.77
C ILE A 98 12.60 -7.42 3.57
N ARG A 99 11.43 -6.84 3.71
CA ARG A 99 10.17 -7.45 3.28
C ARG A 99 9.53 -6.60 2.18
N LEU A 100 9.23 -7.25 1.07
CA LEU A 100 8.47 -6.72 -0.05
C LEU A 100 7.07 -7.31 -0.01
N PHE A 101 6.06 -6.48 -0.29
CA PHE A 101 4.67 -6.91 -0.33
C PHE A 101 3.90 -6.07 -1.37
N SER A 102 2.81 -6.65 -1.88
CA SER A 102 2.04 -6.04 -2.95
C SER A 102 1.33 -4.76 -2.50
N GLY A 103 1.45 -3.70 -3.30
CA GLY A 103 0.57 -2.54 -3.26
C GLY A 103 -0.53 -2.67 -4.32
N ASN A 104 -0.89 -1.56 -4.96
CA ASN A 104 -1.85 -1.55 -6.05
C ASN A 104 -1.31 -2.27 -7.30
N ALA A 105 -2.04 -3.31 -7.72
CA ALA A 105 -1.70 -4.03 -8.92
C ALA A 105 -1.74 -3.10 -10.15
N GLU A 106 -2.77 -2.29 -10.37
CA GLU A 106 -2.89 -1.45 -11.57
C GLU A 106 -1.70 -0.50 -11.75
N SER A 107 -1.31 0.20 -10.68
CA SER A 107 -0.14 1.09 -10.62
C SER A 107 1.22 0.36 -10.65
N LYS A 108 1.21 -0.97 -10.57
CA LYS A 108 2.41 -1.84 -10.49
C LYS A 108 3.22 -1.59 -9.22
N ASP A 109 2.51 -1.31 -8.14
CA ASP A 109 3.14 -0.90 -6.89
C ASP A 109 3.52 -2.11 -6.04
N TYR A 110 4.67 -1.97 -5.41
CA TYR A 110 5.14 -2.76 -4.28
C TYR A 110 5.45 -1.82 -3.14
N CYS A 111 5.38 -2.34 -1.93
CA CYS A 111 5.88 -1.66 -0.75
C CYS A 111 7.03 -2.46 -0.16
N LEU A 112 8.01 -1.72 0.36
CA LEU A 112 9.16 -2.26 1.08
C LEU A 112 9.13 -1.79 2.53
N ASP A 113 9.43 -2.68 3.46
CA ASP A 113 9.79 -2.32 4.83
C ASP A 113 10.94 -3.16 5.37
N PHE A 114 11.43 -2.76 6.55
CA PHE A 114 12.38 -3.54 7.32
C PHE A 114 11.64 -4.31 8.40
N VAL A 115 12.05 -5.57 8.61
CA VAL A 115 11.51 -6.42 9.68
C VAL A 115 12.64 -7.03 10.49
N LEU A 116 12.38 -7.34 11.76
CA LEU A 116 13.23 -8.24 12.54
C LEU A 116 13.20 -9.63 11.89
N THR A 117 14.37 -10.20 11.60
CA THR A 117 14.45 -11.50 10.89
C THR A 117 13.86 -12.63 11.73
N SER A 118 13.97 -12.54 13.05
CA SER A 118 13.50 -13.58 13.98
C SER A 118 11.98 -13.59 14.17
N THR A 119 11.32 -12.44 14.10
CA THR A 119 9.89 -12.31 14.44
C THR A 119 9.02 -11.88 13.26
N GLY A 120 9.62 -11.29 12.21
CA GLY A 120 8.88 -10.66 11.12
C GLY A 120 8.23 -9.33 11.50
N GLU A 121 8.49 -8.80 12.71
CA GLU A 121 7.92 -7.54 13.17
C GLU A 121 8.51 -6.36 12.41
N PRO A 122 7.67 -5.43 11.90
CA PRO A 122 8.14 -4.27 11.17
C PRO A 122 8.86 -3.28 12.10
N VAL A 123 9.93 -2.68 11.59
CA VAL A 123 10.74 -1.70 12.30
C VAL A 123 11.04 -0.50 11.39
N ASN A 124 10.96 0.70 11.96
CA ASN A 124 11.30 1.93 11.25
C ASN A 124 12.81 2.14 11.29
N SER A 125 13.42 2.42 10.14
CA SER A 125 14.81 2.84 9.98
C SER A 125 15.78 2.27 11.02
N PRO A 126 15.94 0.92 11.08
CA PRO A 126 16.60 0.24 12.20
C PRO A 126 18.11 0.48 12.32
N PHE A 127 18.68 1.21 11.36
CA PHE A 127 20.07 1.64 11.27
C PHE A 127 20.14 2.86 10.33
N LYS A 128 21.29 3.52 10.24
CA LYS A 128 21.52 4.54 9.21
C LYS A 128 21.67 3.88 7.84
N PHE A 129 20.94 4.33 6.83
CA PHE A 129 21.07 3.85 5.46
C PHE A 129 20.65 4.90 4.44
N ASP A 130 21.00 4.61 3.19
CA ASP A 130 20.41 5.26 2.03
C ASP A 130 19.83 4.17 1.11
N LEU A 131 18.59 4.37 0.66
CA LEU A 131 17.94 3.53 -0.33
C LEU A 131 17.81 4.33 -1.62
N PHE A 132 18.25 3.76 -2.73
CA PHE A 132 18.21 4.40 -4.04
C PHE A 132 17.47 3.55 -5.06
N THR A 133 16.81 4.23 -5.99
CA THR A 133 16.37 3.66 -7.25
C THR A 133 17.47 3.83 -8.28
N LEU A 134 17.73 2.77 -9.05
CA LEU A 134 18.73 2.77 -10.12
C LEU A 134 18.02 2.62 -11.47
N PRO A 135 18.58 3.21 -12.54
CA PRO A 135 18.18 2.87 -13.90
C PRO A 135 18.38 1.37 -14.16
N HIS A 136 17.64 0.85 -15.14
CA HIS A 136 17.91 -0.49 -15.64
C HIS A 136 19.37 -0.58 -16.11
N PRO A 137 20.12 -1.66 -15.80
CA PRO A 137 21.54 -1.76 -16.16
C PRO A 137 21.82 -1.61 -17.65
N ASP A 138 20.87 -2.06 -18.49
CA ASP A 138 20.96 -1.98 -19.96
C ASP A 138 20.31 -0.71 -20.54
N ALA A 139 19.90 0.25 -19.69
CA ALA A 139 19.29 1.47 -20.19
C ALA A 139 20.35 2.41 -20.82
N PRO A 140 19.97 3.20 -21.85
CA PRO A 140 20.84 4.22 -22.41
C PRO A 140 21.35 5.18 -21.33
N VAL A 141 22.59 5.64 -21.49
CA VAL A 141 23.19 6.62 -20.57
C VAL A 141 22.28 7.85 -20.47
N GLY A 142 21.89 8.21 -19.25
CA GLY A 142 21.04 9.37 -18.97
C GLY A 142 19.53 9.13 -19.04
N SER A 143 19.07 7.88 -19.24
CA SER A 143 17.64 7.58 -19.38
C SER A 143 16.80 7.84 -18.12
N ALA A 144 17.39 7.71 -16.92
CA ALA A 144 16.72 7.98 -15.64
C ALA A 144 17.74 8.42 -14.58
N PRO A 145 17.38 9.35 -13.67
CA PRO A 145 18.24 9.72 -12.56
C PRO A 145 18.28 8.61 -11.50
N ILE A 146 19.41 8.50 -10.81
CA ILE A 146 19.47 7.78 -9.53
C ILE A 146 18.75 8.64 -8.51
N MET A 147 17.67 8.13 -7.92
CA MET A 147 16.90 8.87 -6.93
C MET A 147 17.03 8.23 -5.56
N ARG A 148 17.27 9.07 -4.53
CA ARG A 148 17.16 8.63 -3.15
C ARG A 148 15.69 8.50 -2.79
N MET A 149 15.34 7.38 -2.18
CA MET A 149 14.00 7.11 -1.72
C MET A 149 13.74 7.73 -0.34
N SER A 150 12.52 8.22 -0.15
CA SER A 150 11.96 8.62 1.14
C SER A 150 10.86 7.66 1.56
N PRO A 151 10.57 7.56 2.87
CA PRO A 151 9.36 6.89 3.34
C PRO A 151 8.12 7.45 2.65
N LEU A 152 7.15 6.57 2.35
CA LEU A 152 5.89 6.92 1.72
C LEU A 152 5.10 7.89 2.60
N GLU A 153 5.18 7.77 3.92
CA GLU A 153 4.57 8.69 4.88
C GLU A 153 5.05 10.14 4.70
N CYS A 154 6.34 10.33 4.37
CA CYS A 154 6.89 11.65 4.11
C CYS A 154 6.26 12.31 2.87
N SER A 155 5.89 11.52 1.86
CA SER A 155 5.17 12.01 0.68
C SER A 155 3.76 12.50 1.02
N PHE A 156 3.18 12.01 2.12
CA PHE A 156 1.92 12.48 2.69
C PHE A 156 2.09 13.56 3.77
N GLY A 157 3.28 14.16 3.86
CA GLY A 157 3.55 15.27 4.79
C GLY A 157 3.79 14.87 6.24
N ILE A 158 3.92 13.57 6.56
CA ILE A 158 4.27 13.10 7.90
C ILE A 158 5.80 13.13 8.02
N PRO A 159 6.37 13.97 8.91
CA PRO A 159 7.82 13.98 9.12
C PRO A 159 8.33 12.63 9.62
N GLN A 160 9.53 12.21 9.20
CA GLN A 160 10.06 10.87 9.52
C GLN A 160 10.06 10.55 11.04
N HIS A 161 10.35 11.53 11.89
CA HIS A 161 10.35 11.37 13.35
C HIS A 161 8.95 11.23 13.98
N LYS A 162 7.88 11.47 13.22
CA LYS A 162 6.48 11.29 13.62
C LYS A 162 5.84 10.05 12.98
N ILE A 163 6.60 9.26 12.22
CA ILE A 163 6.10 8.01 11.67
C ILE A 163 5.93 7.03 12.82
N GLU A 164 4.72 6.52 13.00
CA GLU A 164 4.38 5.54 14.03
C GLU A 164 5.31 4.31 13.95
N PRO A 165 5.71 3.72 15.10
CA PRO A 165 6.57 2.54 15.11
C PRO A 165 6.04 1.40 14.22
N GLY A 166 6.91 0.89 13.34
CA GLY A 166 6.59 -0.19 12.40
C GLY A 166 5.77 0.25 11.17
N ALA A 167 5.33 1.50 11.08
CA ALA A 167 4.55 1.98 9.96
C ALA A 167 5.40 2.26 8.70
N GLU A 168 6.66 2.68 8.88
CA GLU A 168 7.54 3.16 7.80
C GLU A 168 7.60 2.17 6.65
N LYS A 169 7.43 2.68 5.43
CA LYS A 169 7.49 1.90 4.20
C LYS A 169 7.94 2.74 3.02
N PHE A 170 8.43 2.08 1.97
CA PHE A 170 8.90 2.72 0.75
C PHE A 170 8.09 2.21 -0.44
N LEU A 171 7.66 3.11 -1.31
CA LEU A 171 6.93 2.77 -2.54
C LEU A 171 7.92 2.38 -3.64
N LEU A 172 7.71 1.22 -4.24
CA LEU A 172 8.49 0.66 -5.33
C LEU A 172 7.57 0.23 -6.48
N HIS A 173 8.14 0.00 -7.66
CA HIS A 173 7.39 -0.52 -8.80
C HIS A 173 7.97 -1.83 -9.34
N ASP A 174 7.13 -2.60 -10.05
CA ASP A 174 7.54 -3.81 -10.78
C ASP A 174 8.84 -3.58 -11.57
N GLY A 175 9.85 -4.46 -11.38
CA GLY A 175 11.11 -4.41 -12.12
C GLY A 175 12.10 -3.32 -11.69
N GLN A 176 11.75 -2.50 -10.70
CA GLN A 176 12.61 -1.43 -10.23
C GLN A 176 13.91 -1.97 -9.62
N HIS A 177 15.04 -1.43 -10.06
CA HIS A 177 16.36 -1.76 -9.50
C HIS A 177 16.64 -0.87 -8.30
N CYS A 178 17.09 -1.48 -7.22
CA CYS A 178 17.32 -0.80 -5.96
C CYS A 178 18.73 -1.03 -5.43
N LEU A 179 19.24 -0.03 -4.70
CA LEU A 179 20.51 -0.07 -4.00
C LEU A 179 20.32 0.39 -2.56
N LEU A 180 20.62 -0.50 -1.61
CA LEU A 180 20.66 -0.20 -0.19
C LEU A 180 22.13 -0.06 0.25
N ARG A 181 22.48 1.13 0.76
CA ARG A 181 23.80 1.41 1.35
C ARG A 181 23.68 1.51 2.87
N ARG A 182 24.57 0.85 3.58
CA ARG A 182 24.65 0.86 5.05
C ARG A 182 26.10 1.15 5.48
N PRO A 183 26.35 2.09 6.40
CA PRO A 183 27.70 2.37 6.88
C PRO A 183 28.39 1.11 7.42
N GLY A 184 29.62 0.86 7.00
CA GLY A 184 30.41 -0.31 7.44
C GLY A 184 30.00 -1.65 6.81
N HIS A 185 29.05 -1.68 5.88
CA HIS A 185 28.63 -2.89 5.17
C HIS A 185 28.77 -2.73 3.66
N ARG A 186 28.84 -3.87 2.95
CA ARG A 186 28.76 -3.88 1.48
C ARG A 186 27.37 -3.46 1.01
N ASP A 187 27.36 -2.76 -0.12
CA ASP A 187 26.17 -2.38 -0.87
C ASP A 187 25.30 -3.61 -1.22
N VAL A 188 23.99 -3.50 -1.02
CA VAL A 188 23.02 -4.53 -1.37
C VAL A 188 22.20 -4.07 -2.57
N ARG A 189 22.28 -4.81 -3.67
CA ARG A 189 21.47 -4.59 -4.87
C ARG A 189 20.38 -5.63 -4.97
N PHE A 190 19.19 -5.21 -5.38
CA PHE A 190 18.07 -6.11 -5.65
C PHE A 190 17.15 -5.51 -6.71
N THR A 191 16.32 -6.36 -7.30
CA THR A 191 15.31 -5.97 -8.29
C THR A 191 13.95 -6.39 -7.78
N VAL A 192 12.98 -5.49 -7.89
CA VAL A 192 11.59 -5.78 -7.52
C VAL A 192 11.00 -6.78 -8.51
N PRO A 193 10.30 -7.84 -8.05
CA PRO A 193 9.66 -8.80 -8.95
C PRO A 193 8.71 -8.13 -9.93
N ILE A 194 8.64 -8.66 -11.16
CA ILE A 194 7.66 -8.24 -12.17
C ILE A 194 6.50 -9.23 -12.13
N ARG A 195 5.28 -8.75 -11.89
CA ARG A 195 4.09 -9.62 -11.91
C ARG A 195 3.78 -10.04 -13.33
N ARG A 196 3.60 -11.33 -13.58
CA ARG A 196 3.13 -11.82 -14.89
C ARG A 196 1.65 -11.47 -15.02
N ARG A 197 1.31 -10.66 -16.01
CA ARG A 197 -0.08 -10.27 -16.28
C ARG A 197 -0.52 -10.73 -17.66
N PRO A 198 -1.81 -11.09 -17.84
CA PRO A 198 -2.41 -11.11 -19.16
C PRO A 198 -2.14 -9.75 -19.82
N LYS A 199 -1.73 -9.74 -21.09
CA LYS A 199 -1.56 -8.48 -21.83
C LYS A 199 -2.85 -7.67 -21.67
N PRO A 200 -2.80 -6.44 -21.15
CA PRO A 200 -3.95 -5.57 -21.18
C PRO A 200 -4.41 -5.49 -22.63
N THR A 201 -5.69 -5.74 -22.90
CA THR A 201 -6.33 -5.22 -24.11
C THR A 201 -6.30 -3.70 -23.94
N ALA A 202 -5.19 -3.08 -24.32
CA ALA A 202 -4.97 -1.67 -24.11
C ALA A 202 -6.10 -0.90 -24.78
N LYS A 203 -7.08 -0.43 -24.00
CA LYS A 203 -7.84 0.75 -24.38
C LYS A 203 -6.81 1.86 -24.38
N LYS A 204 -6.24 2.15 -25.56
CA LYS A 204 -5.42 3.35 -25.75
C LYS A 204 -6.32 4.52 -25.39
N THR A 205 -6.08 5.14 -24.24
CA THR A 205 -6.64 6.45 -23.96
C THR A 205 -6.19 7.35 -25.10
N PRO A 206 -7.11 8.00 -25.84
CA PRO A 206 -6.71 8.96 -26.85
C PRO A 206 -5.86 10.02 -26.18
N VAL A 207 -4.60 10.13 -26.61
CA VAL A 207 -3.76 11.26 -26.21
C VAL A 207 -4.15 12.39 -27.14
N ASP A 208 -4.65 13.49 -26.58
CA ASP A 208 -4.93 14.72 -27.34
C ASP A 208 -3.61 15.47 -27.60
N ALA A 209 -2.79 14.88 -28.47
CA ALA A 209 -1.52 15.44 -28.89
C ALA A 209 -1.15 14.94 -30.29
N ASP A 210 -0.51 15.80 -31.07
CA ASP A 210 0.17 15.40 -32.30
C ASP A 210 1.36 14.50 -31.96
N ILE A 211 1.34 13.26 -32.44
CA ILE A 211 2.41 12.27 -32.21
C ILE A 211 3.34 12.26 -33.42
N LEU A 212 4.64 12.49 -33.19
CA LEU A 212 5.67 12.34 -34.21
C LEU A 212 6.24 10.92 -34.15
N ASP A 213 6.15 10.20 -35.27
CA ASP A 213 6.72 8.86 -35.40
C ASP A 213 8.12 8.92 -36.00
N PHE A 214 9.11 8.47 -35.23
CA PHE A 214 10.48 8.26 -35.70
C PHE A 214 10.75 6.76 -35.88
N PRO A 215 11.62 6.35 -36.82
CA PRO A 215 12.01 4.96 -36.97
C PRO A 215 12.66 4.45 -35.66
N GLN A 216 12.16 3.33 -35.14
CA GLN A 216 12.69 2.71 -33.90
C GLN A 216 14.06 2.07 -34.10
N TYR A 217 14.38 1.70 -35.34
CA TYR A 217 15.63 1.05 -35.72
C TYR A 217 16.17 1.74 -36.96
N ILE A 218 17.47 1.94 -36.97
CA ILE A 218 18.25 2.42 -38.11
C ILE A 218 19.39 1.42 -38.30
N ASP A 219 19.61 1.02 -39.55
CA ASP A 219 20.70 0.13 -39.95
C ASP A 219 22.01 0.91 -40.10
#